data_AF-A0A4P0Y4T9-F1
#
_entry.id   AF-A0A4P0Y4T9-F1
#
_cell.length_a   1.000
_cell.length_b   1.000
_cell.length_c   1.000
_cell.angle_alpha   90.00
_cell.angle_beta   90.00
_cell.angle_gamma   90.00
#
_symmetry.space_group_name_H-M   'P 1'
#
loop_
_entity.id
_entity.type
_entity.pdbx_description
1 polymer ?
#
loop_
_entity_poly.entity_id
_entity_poly.type
_entity_poly.pdbx_seq_one_letter_code
_entity_poly.pdbx_strand_id
1 'polypeptide(L)'
;MAETSLTVPGIKYVIDPGTARISRYSYRTKVQRLPIEPVSQASANQRKGRCGRVSEGICIRLYSEDDFLSRPEFTDPEILRTNLASVILQRPPWA
;
A
#
# COMPACT_ATOMS: atom_id res chain seq x y z
N MET A 1 7.41 -2.55 -2.90
CA MET A 1 7.81 -3.92 -3.30
C MET A 1 8.24 -4.84 -2.15
N ALA A 2 8.53 -4.37 -0.92
CA ALA A 2 8.68 -5.27 0.24
C ALA A 2 7.38 -5.60 0.97
N GLU A 3 6.27 -4.96 0.60
CA GLU A 3 4.99 -5.05 1.30
C GLU A 3 4.25 -6.36 1.02
N THR A 4 4.55 -7.05 -0.10
CA THR A 4 3.80 -8.24 -0.54
C THR A 4 4.64 -9.38 -1.14
N SER A 5 5.85 -9.17 -1.68
CA SER A 5 6.52 -10.24 -2.46
C SER A 5 7.92 -10.67 -2.03
N LEU A 6 8.46 -10.17 -0.90
CA LEU A 6 9.79 -10.58 -0.43
C LEU A 6 9.77 -10.85 1.08
N THR A 7 9.95 -12.11 1.46
CA THR A 7 10.22 -12.49 2.86
C THR A 7 11.73 -12.58 3.00
N VAL A 8 12.36 -11.50 3.45
CA VAL A 8 13.78 -11.55 3.81
C VAL A 8 13.87 -12.23 5.18
N PRO A 9 14.55 -13.39 5.30
CA PRO A 9 14.72 -14.04 6.59
C PRO A 9 15.56 -13.14 7.53
N GLY A 10 15.22 -13.15 8.83
CA GLY A 10 16.02 -12.45 9.85
C GLY A 10 15.78 -10.94 9.99
N ILE A 11 14.70 -10.37 9.42
CA ILE A 11 14.33 -8.97 9.70
C ILE A 11 13.94 -8.83 11.18
N LYS A 12 14.79 -8.14 11.95
CA LYS A 12 14.54 -7.78 13.35
C LYS A 12 13.95 -6.39 13.52
N TYR A 13 14.27 -5.48 12.61
CA TYR A 13 13.86 -4.08 12.69
C TYR A 13 13.20 -3.64 11.39
N VAL A 14 12.08 -2.93 11.50
CA VAL A 14 11.41 -2.26 10.39
C VAL A 14 11.36 -0.77 10.71
N ILE A 15 11.78 0.06 9.77
CA ILE A 15 11.54 1.50 9.81
C ILE A 15 10.42 1.80 8.81
N ASP A 16 9.27 2.24 9.31
CA ASP A 16 8.13 2.61 8.48
C ASP A 16 8.06 4.14 8.33
N PRO A 17 8.40 4.68 7.15
CA PRO A 17 8.29 6.12 6.88
C PRO A 17 6.82 6.57 6.76
N GLY A 18 5.86 5.64 6.68
CA GLY A 18 4.44 5.98 6.69
C GLY A 18 3.90 6.49 5.36
N THR A 19 4.70 6.58 4.30
CA THR A 19 4.24 7.00 2.97
C THR A 19 4.49 5.94 1.90
N ALA A 20 3.71 5.99 0.82
CA ALA A 20 3.91 5.19 -0.37
C ALA A 20 3.54 5.97 -1.63
N ARG A 21 4.07 5.53 -2.77
CA ARG A 21 3.61 5.96 -4.08
C ARG A 21 2.34 5.19 -4.44
N ILE A 22 1.19 5.86 -4.45
CA ILE A 22 -0.12 5.24 -4.72
C ILE A 22 -0.61 5.71 -6.09
N SER A 23 -0.93 4.78 -6.98
CA SER A 23 -1.52 5.14 -8.29
C SER A 23 -2.89 5.76 -8.07
N ARG A 24 -3.11 6.94 -8.64
CA ARG A 24 -4.38 7.69 -8.61
C ARG A 24 -4.79 8.07 -10.03
N TYR A 25 -6.07 7.87 -10.34
CA TYR A 25 -6.65 8.30 -11.60
C TYR A 25 -7.58 9.49 -11.39
N SER A 26 -7.35 10.57 -12.16
CA SER A 26 -8.23 11.74 -12.16
C SER A 26 -9.21 11.67 -13.33
N TYR A 27 -10.49 11.39 -13.04
CA TYR A 27 -11.56 11.37 -14.04
C TYR A 27 -11.74 12.72 -14.74
N ARG A 28 -11.53 13.84 -14.01
CA ARG A 28 -11.65 15.19 -14.56
C ARG A 28 -10.59 15.50 -15.60
N THR A 29 -9.34 15.14 -15.31
CA THR A 29 -8.20 15.55 -16.14
C THR A 29 -7.72 14.48 -17.11
N LYS A 30 -8.20 13.23 -17.02
CA LYS A 30 -7.80 12.20 -17.99
C LYS A 30 -6.51 11.47 -17.62
N VAL A 31 -5.93 11.75 -16.45
CA VAL A 31 -4.50 11.55 -16.18
C VAL A 31 -4.29 10.61 -14.99
N GLN A 32 -3.39 9.64 -15.19
CA GLN A 32 -2.83 8.82 -14.11
C GLN A 32 -1.66 9.54 -13.47
N ARG A 33 -1.63 9.55 -12.14
CA ARG A 33 -0.56 10.13 -11.33
C ARG A 33 -0.07 9.11 -10.31
N LEU A 34 1.15 9.34 -9.83
CA LEU A 34 1.79 8.52 -8.81
C LEU A 34 2.27 9.39 -7.63
N PRO A 35 1.35 10.10 -6.94
CA PRO A 35 1.69 10.91 -5.78
C PRO A 35 2.28 10.07 -4.64
N ILE A 36 3.03 10.74 -3.77
CA ILE A 36 3.46 10.20 -2.48
C ILE A 36 2.37 10.56 -1.48
N GLU A 37 1.78 9.56 -0.83
CA GLU A 37 0.66 9.72 0.10
C GLU A 37 0.91 8.90 1.37
N PRO A 38 0.29 9.27 2.52
CA PRO A 38 0.27 8.42 3.70
C PRO A 38 -0.34 7.04 3.41
N VAL A 39 0.25 6.00 3.99
CA VAL A 39 -0.29 4.63 3.89
C VAL A 39 -1.46 4.43 4.83
N SER A 40 -2.36 3.52 4.48
CA SER A 40 -3.46 3.08 5.35
C SER A 40 -2.97 2.34 6.59
N GLN A 41 -3.85 2.21 7.59
CA GLN A 41 -3.55 1.44 8.80
C GLN A 41 -3.21 -0.02 8.46
N ALA A 42 -3.98 -0.65 7.56
CA ALA A 42 -3.74 -2.01 7.10
C ALA A 42 -2.35 -2.18 6.46
N SER A 43 -1.94 -1.24 5.60
CA SER A 43 -0.61 -1.24 4.97
C SER A 43 0.52 -1.09 6.00
N ALA A 44 0.39 -0.15 6.93
CA ALA A 44 1.35 0.03 8.03
C ALA A 44 1.44 -1.21 8.94
N ASN A 45 0.31 -1.87 9.22
CA ASN A 45 0.27 -3.11 10.01
C ASN A 45 0.91 -4.28 9.24
N GLN A 46 0.74 -4.36 7.92
CA GLN A 46 1.43 -5.35 7.10
C GLN A 46 2.95 -5.15 7.12
N ARG A 47 3.42 -3.89 7.12
CA ARG A 47 4.86 -3.56 7.28
C ARG A 47 5.38 -3.99 8.64
N LYS A 48 4.65 -3.70 9.72
CA LYS A 48 4.97 -4.19 11.08
C LYS A 48 5.11 -5.72 11.10
N GLY A 49 4.24 -6.45 10.41
CA GLY A 49 4.30 -7.92 10.33
C GLY A 49 5.55 -8.50 9.64
N ARG A 50 6.43 -7.65 9.06
CA ARG A 50 7.70 -8.08 8.46
C ARG A 50 8.80 -8.34 9.48
N CYS A 51 8.77 -7.70 10.64
CA CYS A 51 9.61 -8.04 11.79
C CYS A 51 8.77 -8.88 12.77
N GLY A 52 9.09 -10.17 12.93
CA GLY A 52 8.33 -11.03 13.85
C GLY A 52 8.22 -12.52 13.50
N ARG A 53 8.67 -12.95 12.31
CA ARG A 53 8.56 -14.37 11.92
C ARG A 53 9.61 -15.29 12.55
N VAL A 54 10.68 -14.74 13.15
CA VAL A 54 11.83 -15.50 13.68
C VAL A 54 12.24 -15.08 15.10
N SER A 55 11.91 -13.87 15.54
CA SER A 55 12.10 -13.37 16.92
C SER A 55 11.20 -12.15 17.16
N GLU A 56 11.05 -11.69 18.40
CA GLU A 56 10.40 -10.40 18.71
C GLU A 56 11.06 -9.30 17.88
N GLY A 57 10.31 -8.76 16.92
CA GLY A 57 10.77 -7.74 15.99
C GLY A 57 10.23 -6.37 16.38
N ILE A 58 10.98 -5.31 16.12
CA ILE A 58 10.58 -3.94 16.44
C ILE A 58 10.27 -3.19 15.14
N CYS A 59 9.07 -2.61 15.07
CA CYS A 59 8.68 -1.70 14.00
C CYS A 59 8.65 -0.26 14.55
N ILE A 60 9.45 0.62 13.97
CA ILE A 60 9.53 2.04 14.31
C ILE A 60 8.80 2.83 13.22
N ARG A 61 7.76 3.56 13.62
CA ARG A 61 7.02 4.47 12.73
C ARG A 61 7.61 5.86 12.82
N LEU A 62 7.86 6.51 11.68
CA LEU A 62 8.39 7.88 11.62
C LEU A 62 7.28 8.95 11.66
N TYR A 63 6.15 8.62 12.26
CA TYR A 63 4.94 9.43 12.37
C TYR A 63 4.25 9.13 13.70
N SER A 64 3.44 10.06 14.20
CA SER A 64 2.80 9.94 15.52
C SER A 64 1.71 8.87 15.54
N GLU A 65 1.36 8.42 16.74
CA GLU A 65 0.22 7.52 16.94
C GLU A 65 -1.10 8.18 16.54
N ASP A 66 -1.30 9.46 16.85
CA ASP A 66 -2.49 10.21 16.43
C ASP A 66 -2.61 10.27 14.90
N ASP A 67 -1.49 10.51 14.19
CA ASP A 67 -1.47 10.45 12.72
C ASP A 67 -1.81 9.05 12.23
N PHE A 68 -1.28 7.99 12.85
CA PHE A 68 -1.64 6.61 12.54
C PHE A 68 -3.14 6.33 12.68
N LEU A 69 -3.72 6.72 13.82
CA LEU A 69 -5.13 6.48 14.15
C LEU A 69 -6.10 7.30 13.27
N SER A 70 -5.65 8.46 12.78
CA SER A 70 -6.44 9.31 11.88
C SER A 70 -6.50 8.81 10.42
N ARG A 71 -5.62 7.89 10.03
CA ARG A 71 -5.52 7.39 8.65
C ARG A 71 -6.67 6.45 8.30
N PRO A 72 -7.05 6.35 7.01
CA PRO A 72 -7.99 5.34 6.55
C PRO A 72 -7.53 3.93 6.93
N GLU A 73 -8.49 3.09 7.33
CA GLU A 73 -8.21 1.70 7.70
C GLU A 73 -7.62 0.92 6.52
N PHE A 74 -8.16 1.14 5.32
CA PHE A 74 -7.76 0.48 4.07
C PHE A 74 -7.42 1.51 2.98
N THR A 75 -6.49 1.14 2.11
CA THR A 75 -6.25 1.88 0.87
C THR A 75 -7.40 1.60 -0.10
N ASP A 76 -7.85 2.60 -0.86
CA ASP A 76 -8.91 2.39 -1.84
C ASP A 76 -8.57 1.23 -2.80
N PRO A 77 -9.57 0.40 -3.17
CA PRO A 77 -9.40 -0.66 -4.15
C PRO A 77 -8.78 -0.16 -5.45
N GLU A 78 -7.92 -0.98 -6.06
CA GLU A 78 -7.24 -0.63 -7.32
C GLU A 78 -8.21 -0.35 -8.47
N ILE A 79 -9.36 -1.04 -8.50
CA ILE A 79 -10.43 -0.83 -9.49
C ILE A 79 -11.00 0.61 -9.45
N LEU A 80 -10.97 1.26 -8.29
CA LEU A 80 -11.41 2.64 -8.11
C LEU A 80 -10.29 3.66 -8.37
N ARG A 81 -9.05 3.19 -8.52
CA ARG A 81 -7.85 4.01 -8.68
C ARG A 81 -7.21 3.92 -10.07
N THR A 82 -7.79 3.13 -10.97
CA THR A 82 -7.28 2.86 -12.31
C THR A 82 -8.33 3.17 -13.37
N ASN A 83 -7.89 3.42 -14.60
CA ASN A 83 -8.79 3.55 -15.74
C ASN A 83 -9.21 2.15 -16.21
N LEU A 84 -10.50 1.85 -16.16
CA LEU A 84 -11.06 0.53 -16.51
C LEU A 84 -11.08 0.24 -18.02
N ALA A 85 -10.69 1.19 -18.88
CA ALA A 85 -10.63 0.99 -20.33
C ALA A 85 -9.72 -0.19 -20.74
N SER A 86 -8.66 -0.47 -19.97
CA SER A 86 -7.80 -1.64 -20.21
C SER A 86 -8.43 -2.96 -19.76
N VAL A 87 -9.32 -2.95 -18.76
CA VAL A 87 -10.00 -4.14 -18.23
C VAL A 87 -11.18 -4.55 -19.12
N ILE A 88 -11.88 -3.59 -19.73
CA ILE A 88 -13.01 -3.87 -20.62
C ILE A 88 -12.54 -4.53 -21.93
N LEU A 89 -11.36 -4.19 -22.43
CA LEU A 89 -10.83 -4.75 -23.68
C LEU A 89 -10.34 -6.21 -23.57
N GLN A 90 -10.24 -6.78 -22.36
CA GLN A 90 -9.74 -8.14 -22.13
C GLN A 90 -10.82 -9.22 -22.01
N ARG A 91 -12.11 -8.90 -22.16
CA ARG A 91 -13.15 -9.92 -22.40
C ARG A 91 -13.35 -10.08 -23.91
N PRO A 92 -12.66 -11.02 -24.59
CA PRO A 92 -13.23 -11.54 -25.83
C PRO A 92 -14.59 -12.14 -25.47
N PRO A 93 -15.64 -11.87 -26.26
CA PRO A 93 -16.91 -12.54 -26.08
C PRO A 93 -16.67 -14.01 -26.45
N TRP A 94 -16.65 -14.90 -25.45
CA TRP A 94 -16.72 -16.36 -25.57
C TRP A 94 -15.78 -17.01 -26.63
N ALA A 95 -14.75 -17.72 -26.18
CA ALA A 95 -14.16 -18.83 -26.92
C ALA A 95 -14.33 -20.09 -26.05
#